data_AF-A0A0N0I929-F1
#
_entry.id   AF-A0A0N0I929-F1
#
_cell.length_a   1.000
_cell.length_b   1.000
_cell.length_c   1.000
_cell.angle_alpha   90.00
_cell.angle_beta   90.00
_cell.angle_gamma   90.00
#
_symmetry.space_group_name_H-M   'P 1'
#
loop_
_entity.id
_entity.type
_entity.pdbx_description
1 polymer ?
#
loop_
_entity_poly.entity_id
_entity_poly.type
_entity_poly.pdbx_seq_one_letter_code
_entity_poly.pdbx_strand_id
1 'polypeptide(L)'
;MLKNLLTFENMVTPKIINIIYWIGLLSVIITGLFTMSGGPYSPMTFQTFIVGLISIALGALFTRIFCEMIIVVFNIYSKLKEINENLKNKI
;
A
#
# COMPACT_ATOMS: atom_id res chain seq x y z
N MET A 1 11.10 24.47 -8.88
CA MET A 1 10.97 23.72 -7.61
C MET A 1 10.11 22.46 -7.75
N LEU A 2 8.98 22.48 -8.47
CA LEU A 2 8.12 21.29 -8.72
C LEU A 2 8.70 20.23 -9.69
N LYS A 3 9.71 20.57 -10.51
CA LYS A 3 10.28 19.63 -11.49
C LYS A 3 11.05 18.46 -10.86
N ASN A 4 11.65 18.65 -9.68
CA ASN A 4 12.43 17.61 -9.00
C ASN A 4 11.56 16.60 -8.22
N LEU A 5 10.24 16.84 -8.11
CA LEU A 5 9.29 15.86 -7.59
C LEU A 5 8.73 14.96 -8.70
N LEU A 6 8.92 15.35 -9.97
CA LEU A 6 8.44 14.62 -11.15
C LEU A 6 9.57 13.96 -11.94
N THR A 7 10.83 14.34 -11.72
CA THR A 7 11.97 13.58 -12.22
C THR A 7 12.18 12.35 -11.35
N PHE A 8 11.84 11.19 -11.91
CA PHE A 8 12.08 9.82 -11.43
C PHE A 8 13.56 9.48 -11.14
N GLU A 9 14.46 10.47 -11.04
CA GLU A 9 15.89 10.27 -10.83
C GLU A 9 16.22 9.88 -9.40
N ASN A 10 15.49 10.41 -8.42
CA ASN A 10 15.49 9.90 -7.06
C ASN A 10 14.33 8.94 -6.90
N MET A 11 14.60 7.70 -6.51
CA MET A 11 13.57 6.72 -6.19
C MET A 11 12.86 7.14 -4.90
N VAL A 12 11.96 8.13 -4.99
CA VAL A 12 11.03 8.55 -3.93
C VAL A 12 9.93 7.50 -3.73
N THR A 13 9.86 6.53 -4.64
CA THR A 13 8.85 5.48 -4.74
C THR A 13 8.57 4.73 -3.43
N PRO A 14 9.57 4.22 -2.67
CA PRO A 14 9.28 3.52 -1.41
C PRO A 14 8.63 4.42 -0.35
N LYS A 15 8.98 5.71 -0.28
CA LYS A 15 8.34 6.66 0.66
C LYS A 15 6.90 6.98 0.25
N ILE A 16 6.63 7.13 -1.05
CA ILE A 16 5.28 7.37 -1.58
C ILE A 16 4.37 6.17 -1.30
N ILE A 17 4.87 4.94 -1.48
CA ILE A 17 4.09 3.72 -1.22
C ILE A 17 3.72 3.61 0.26
N ASN A 18 4.59 4.02 1.18
CA ASN A 18 4.26 4.03 2.62
C ASN A 18 3.08 4.99 2.93
N ILE A 19 3.01 6.15 2.28
CA ILE A 19 1.87 7.06 2.43
C ILE A 19 0.58 6.42 1.89
N ILE A 20 0.67 5.77 0.72
CA ILE A 20 -0.46 5.04 0.12
C ILE A 20 -0.92 3.89 1.03
N TYR A 21 0.01 3.18 1.68
CA TYR A 21 -0.31 2.11 2.63
C TYR A 21 -1.17 2.63 3.79
N TRP A 22 -0.79 3.75 4.41
CA TRP A 22 -1.58 4.33 5.50
C TRP A 22 -2.97 4.77 5.04
N ILE A 23 -3.08 5.35 3.85
CA ILE A 23 -4.37 5.73 3.25
C ILE A 23 -5.22 4.49 2.95
N GLY A 24 -4.62 3.44 2.42
CA GLY A 24 -5.28 2.16 2.13
C GLY A 24 -5.74 1.43 3.40
N LEU A 25 -4.93 1.45 4.46
CA LEU A 25 -5.30 0.91 5.75
C LEU A 25 -6.51 1.65 6.33
N LEU A 26 -6.51 2.99 6.23
CA LEU A 26 -7.63 3.82 6.66
C LEU A 26 -8.92 3.51 5.86
N SER A 27 -8.81 3.31 4.55
CA SER A 27 -9.95 3.00 3.70
C SER A 27 -10.53 1.61 3.98
N VAL A 28 -9.69 0.62 4.32
CA VAL A 28 -10.15 -0.71 4.76
C VAL A 28 -10.92 -0.61 6.08
N ILE A 29 -10.44 0.20 7.02
CA ILE A 29 -11.15 0.40 8.30
C ILE A 29 -12.51 1.07 8.07
N ILE A 30 -12.56 2.11 7.22
CA ILE A 30 -13.81 2.83 6.91
C ILE A 30 -14.80 1.91 6.19
N THR A 31 -14.35 1.16 5.17
CA THR A 31 -15.21 0.24 4.41
C THR A 31 -15.70 -0.92 5.28
N GLY A 32 -14.86 -1.43 6.18
CA GLY A 32 -15.24 -2.42 7.16
C GLY A 32 -16.32 -1.93 8.13
N LEU A 33 -16.11 -0.75 8.73
CA LEU A 33 -17.11 -0.11 9.61
C LEU A 33 -18.43 0.16 8.88
N PHE A 34 -18.36 0.62 7.63
CA PHE A 34 -19.54 0.82 6.79
C PHE A 34 -20.28 -0.50 6.53
N THR A 35 -19.56 -1.59 6.28
CA THR A 35 -20.12 -2.93 6.11
C THR A 35 -20.79 -3.44 7.40
N MET A 36 -20.19 -3.17 8.56
CA MET A 36 -20.75 -3.53 9.88
C MET A 36 -22.06 -2.79 10.17
N SER A 37 -22.22 -1.57 9.65
CA SER A 37 -23.46 -0.78 9.80
C SER A 37 -24.67 -1.33 9.03
N GLY A 38 -24.49 -2.37 8.20
CA GLY A 38 -25.51 -2.92 7.30
C GLY A 38 -25.43 -2.36 5.87
N GLY A 39 -24.80 -1.19 5.71
CA GLY A 39 -24.71 -0.51 4.42
C GLY A 39 -26.08 -0.01 3.91
N PRO A 40 -26.16 0.52 2.68
CA PRO A 40 -27.40 1.09 2.14
C PRO A 40 -28.43 0.04 1.70
N TYR A 41 -28.05 -1.24 1.64
CA TYR A 41 -28.85 -2.31 1.03
C TYR A 41 -29.27 -3.42 2.00
N SER A 42 -28.79 -3.44 3.25
CA SER A 42 -29.12 -4.48 4.22
C SER A 42 -29.26 -3.90 5.64
N PRO A 43 -30.25 -4.34 6.44
CA PRO A 43 -30.32 -3.97 7.84
C PRO A 43 -29.14 -4.54 8.64
N MET A 44 -28.76 -3.84 9.71
CA MET A 44 -27.71 -4.28 10.64
C MET A 44 -28.11 -5.64 11.24
N THR A 45 -27.36 -6.68 10.90
CA THR A 45 -27.55 -8.05 11.43
C THR A 45 -26.25 -8.56 12.04
N PHE A 46 -26.35 -9.61 12.87
CA PHE A 46 -25.17 -10.24 13.47
C PHE A 46 -24.21 -10.78 12.39
N GLN A 47 -24.74 -11.21 11.24
CA GLN A 47 -23.97 -11.66 10.10
C GLN A 47 -23.16 -10.53 9.45
N THR A 48 -23.76 -9.35 9.21
CA THR A 48 -23.05 -8.21 8.60
C THR A 48 -21.94 -7.68 9.51
N PHE A 49 -22.14 -7.75 10.83
CA PHE A 49 -21.11 -7.39 11.81
C PHE A 49 -19.89 -8.32 11.73
N ILE A 50 -20.10 -9.64 11.70
CA ILE A 50 -19.01 -10.62 11.60
C ILE A 50 -18.28 -10.49 10.25
N VAL A 51 -19.03 -10.35 9.15
CA VAL A 51 -18.45 -10.17 7.82
C VAL A 51 -17.61 -8.90 7.76
N GLY A 52 -18.09 -7.80 8.34
CA GLY A 52 -17.35 -6.56 8.44
C GLY A 52 -16.06 -6.71 9.25
N LEU A 53 -16.09 -7.39 10.40
CA LEU A 53 -14.89 -7.65 11.21
C LEU A 53 -13.84 -8.47 10.44
N ILE A 54 -14.29 -9.54 9.77
CA ILE A 54 -13.42 -10.39 8.94
C ILE A 54 -12.85 -9.59 7.77
N SER A 55 -13.66 -8.74 7.13
CA SER A 55 -13.21 -7.90 6.02
C SER A 55 -12.14 -6.90 6.42
N ILE A 56 -12.21 -6.32 7.63
CA ILE A 56 -11.15 -5.45 8.15
C ILE A 56 -9.87 -6.23 8.36
N ALA A 57 -9.95 -7.40 9.00
CA ALA A 57 -8.78 -8.22 9.29
C ALA A 57 -8.09 -8.71 7.99
N LEU A 58 -8.87 -9.28 7.07
CA LEU A 58 -8.35 -9.75 5.78
C LEU A 58 -7.90 -8.61 4.88
N GLY A 59 -8.65 -7.51 4.84
CA GLY A 59 -8.31 -6.33 4.07
C GLY A 59 -7.00 -5.69 4.55
N ALA A 60 -6.82 -5.54 5.87
CA ALA A 60 -5.61 -4.97 6.44
C ALA A 60 -4.39 -5.86 6.18
N LEU A 61 -4.56 -7.18 6.32
CA LEU A 61 -3.51 -8.15 6.04
C LEU A 61 -3.15 -8.15 4.54
N PHE A 62 -4.15 -8.12 3.66
CA PHE A 62 -3.93 -8.06 2.21
C PHE A 62 -3.23 -6.77 1.79
N THR A 63 -3.68 -5.61 2.27
CA THR A 63 -3.05 -4.31 2.00
C THR A 63 -1.60 -4.30 2.46
N ARG A 64 -1.29 -4.89 3.62
CA ARG A 64 0.09 -4.99 4.12
C ARG A 64 0.98 -5.82 3.20
N ILE A 65 0.56 -7.04 2.86
CA ILE A 65 1.33 -7.93 1.98
C ILE A 65 1.54 -7.28 0.60
N PHE A 66 0.48 -6.70 0.02
CA PHE A 66 0.55 -6.09 -1.29
C PHE A 66 1.50 -4.89 -1.32
N CYS A 67 1.44 -4.00 -0.32
CA CYS A 67 2.36 -2.88 -0.20
C CYS A 67 3.81 -3.32 0.04
N GLU A 68 4.04 -4.32 0.90
CA GLU A 68 5.39 -4.87 1.15
C GLU A 68 5.99 -5.44 -0.14
N MET A 69 5.22 -6.19 -0.95
CA MET A 69 5.70 -6.73 -2.23
C MET A 69 6.13 -5.64 -3.22
N ILE A 70 5.35 -4.56 -3.35
CA ILE A 70 5.69 -3.44 -4.23
C ILE A 70 6.99 -2.76 -3.77
N ILE A 71 7.12 -2.49 -2.46
CA ILE A 71 8.34 -1.87 -1.90
C ILE A 71 9.56 -2.74 -2.16
N VAL A 72 9.45 -4.06 -1.97
CA VAL A 72 10.54 -5.01 -2.22
C VAL A 72 11.01 -4.95 -3.66
N VAL A 73 10.09 -4.94 -4.64
CA VAL A 73 10.45 -4.85 -6.07
C VAL A 73 11.21 -3.55 -6.37
N PHE A 74 10.75 -2.42 -5.83
CA PHE A 74 11.47 -1.15 -6.01
C PHE A 74 12.84 -1.16 -5.36
N ASN A 75 12.97 -1.76 -4.17
CA ASN A 75 14.26 -1.89 -3.50
C ASN A 75 15.24 -2.75 -4.30
N ILE A 76 14.77 -3.85 -4.92
CA ILE A 76 15.57 -4.68 -5.83
C ILE A 76 16.06 -3.85 -7.02
N TYR A 77 15.17 -3.06 -7.65
CA TYR A 77 15.58 -2.18 -8.75
C TYR A 77 16.63 -1.15 -8.30
N SER A 78 16.48 -0.54 -7.12
CA SER A 78 17.49 0.37 -6.56
C SER A 78 18.84 -0.31 -6.42
N LYS A 79 18.86 -1.53 -5.89
CA LYS A 79 20.09 -2.32 -5.70
C LYS A 79 20.74 -2.70 -7.03
N LEU A 80 19.94 -3.06 -8.05
CA LEU A 80 20.45 -3.33 -9.39
C LEU A 80 21.08 -2.08 -10.04
N LYS A 81 20.44 -0.92 -9.88
CA LYS A 81 20.97 0.36 -10.37
C LYS A 81 22.30 0.70 -9.70
N GLU A 82 22.38 0.53 -8.38
CA GLU A 82 23.61 0.74 -7.58
C GLU A 82 24.76 -0.18 -8.04
N ILE A 83 24.49 -1.46 -8.32
CA ILE A 83 25.50 -2.39 -8.84
C ILE A 83 26.01 -1.94 -10.22
N ASN A 84 25.10 -1.51 -11.12
CA ASN A 84 25.46 -1.07 -12.47
C ASN A 84 26.34 0.18 -12.45
N GLU A 85 26.04 1.16 -11.60
CA GLU A 85 26.85 2.38 -11.43
C GLU A 85 28.24 2.06 -10.88
N ASN A 86 28.32 1.16 -9.89
CA ASN A 86 29.61 0.71 -9.33
C ASN A 86 30.49 -0.03 -10.35
N LEU A 87 29.89 -0.82 -11.25
CA LEU A 87 30.63 -1.47 -12.34
C LEU A 87 31.15 -0.45 -13.35
N LYS A 88 30.36 0.56 -13.70
CA LYS A 88 30.77 1.63 -14.62
C LYS A 88 31.95 2.47 -14.10
N ASN A 89 32.03 2.70 -12.80
CA ASN A 89 33.14 3.44 -12.19
C ASN A 89 34.43 2.62 -12.08
N LYS A 90 34.37 1.31 -12.32
CA LYS A 90 35.50 0.38 -12.19
C LYS A 90 36.17 0.03 -13.53
N ILE A 91 35.56 0.42 -14.64
CA ILE A 91 36.04 0.26 -16.03
C ILE A 91 36.51 1.64 -16.50
#